data_AF-A0A3L7D867-F1
#
_entry.id   AF-A0A3L7D867-F1
#
_cell.length_a   1.000
_cell.length_b   1.000
_cell.length_c   1.000
_cell.angle_alpha   90.00
_cell.angle_beta   90.00
_cell.angle_gamma   90.00
#
_symmetry.space_group_name_H-M   'P 1'
#
loop_
_entity.id
_entity.type
_entity.pdbx_description
1 polymer ?
#
loop_
_entity_poly.entity_id
_entity_poly.type
_entity_poly.pdbx_seq_one_letter_code
_entity_poly.pdbx_strand_id
1 'polypeptide(L)'
;VTVGKNRLPWAPYHGERAGVKLHVAYSPESSLPADVAETIGLRHDGPVGEQLTNAQQVLVEDRAYFKIERPDRFVEQHQRFVIRMKDNTELHQKKSLNRLPSASSSVQADCTCQLGTKQYSSTKRHRLVIFRDAKGRDIRVVTNRFLSLI
;
A
#
# COMPACT_ATOMS: atom_id res chain seq x y z
N VAL A 1 9.70 -6.93 16.61
CA VAL A 1 10.77 -7.04 17.63
C VAL A 1 11.85 -7.96 17.09
N THR A 2 13.13 -7.56 17.19
CA THR A 2 14.27 -8.39 16.77
C THR A 2 15.28 -8.46 17.90
N VAL A 3 15.85 -9.65 18.13
CA VAL A 3 16.79 -9.98 19.20
C VAL A 3 17.89 -10.89 18.64
N GLY A 4 18.89 -11.26 19.45
CA GLY A 4 19.86 -12.29 19.08
C GLY A 4 19.22 -13.66 18.93
N LYS A 5 19.73 -14.50 18.03
CA LYS A 5 19.18 -15.83 17.64
C LYS A 5 18.75 -16.71 18.82
N ASN A 6 19.50 -16.69 19.91
CA ASN A 6 19.24 -17.55 21.08
C ASN A 6 18.17 -16.99 22.03
N ARG A 7 17.69 -15.75 21.85
CA ARG A 7 16.67 -15.14 22.73
C ARG A 7 15.24 -15.48 22.32
N LEU A 8 15.02 -15.85 21.05
CA LEU A 8 13.73 -16.33 20.54
C LEU A 8 13.99 -17.51 19.58
N PRO A 9 14.36 -18.70 20.09
CA PRO A 9 14.83 -19.81 19.26
C PRO A 9 13.77 -20.35 18.29
N TRP A 10 12.49 -20.16 18.60
CA TRP A 10 11.35 -20.56 17.77
C TRP A 10 11.04 -19.57 16.63
N ALA A 11 11.62 -18.37 16.65
CA ALA A 11 11.37 -17.31 15.68
C ALA A 11 12.67 -16.85 14.99
N PRO A 12 13.41 -17.75 14.32
CA PRO A 12 14.65 -17.38 13.66
C PRO A 12 14.39 -16.26 12.63
N TYR A 13 15.27 -15.27 12.65
CA TYR A 13 15.35 -14.17 11.70
C TYR A 13 16.70 -14.28 11.00
N HIS A 14 17.02 -13.35 10.10
CA HIS A 14 18.17 -13.48 9.20
C HIS A 14 19.51 -13.63 9.97
N GLY A 15 20.20 -14.76 9.77
CA GLY A 15 21.51 -15.05 10.37
C GLY A 15 21.46 -15.26 11.88
N GLU A 16 22.23 -14.47 12.64
CA GLU A 16 22.35 -14.54 14.10
C GLU A 16 21.29 -13.70 14.85
N ARG A 17 20.14 -13.50 14.21
CA ARG A 17 19.03 -12.74 14.76
C ARG A 17 17.79 -13.60 14.84
N ALA A 18 16.91 -13.31 15.79
CA ALA A 18 15.56 -13.85 15.88
C ALA A 18 14.57 -12.69 15.96
N GLY A 19 13.34 -12.86 15.49
CA GLY A 19 12.39 -11.76 15.49
C GLY A 19 10.98 -12.16 15.16
N VAL A 20 10.06 -11.31 15.64
CA VAL A 20 8.62 -11.40 15.43
C VAL A 20 8.10 -10.07 14.90
N LYS A 21 7.04 -10.12 14.10
CA LYS A 21 6.32 -8.98 13.55
C LYS A 21 4.88 -9.04 14.02
N LEU A 22 4.35 -7.86 14.33
CA LEU A 22 2.93 -7.68 14.60
C LEU A 22 2.38 -6.75 13.53
N HIS A 23 1.51 -7.27 12.69
CA HIS A 23 0.81 -6.52 11.65
C HIS A 23 -0.55 -6.14 12.20
N VAL A 24 -0.90 -4.85 12.13
CA VAL A 24 -2.11 -4.33 12.79
C VAL A 24 -2.96 -3.59 11.76
N ALA A 25 -4.20 -4.02 11.59
CA ALA A 25 -5.25 -3.19 11.00
C ALA A 25 -5.76 -2.26 12.09
N TYR A 26 -5.49 -0.96 11.96
CA TYR A 26 -5.89 0.04 12.95
C TYR A 26 -7.12 0.81 12.47
N SER A 27 -8.12 0.98 13.32
CA SER A 27 -9.28 1.84 13.05
C SER A 27 -9.10 3.19 13.74
N PRO A 28 -8.94 4.29 12.97
CA PRO A 28 -8.87 5.64 13.53
C PRO A 28 -10.14 6.05 14.28
N GLU A 29 -11.31 5.56 13.85
CA GLU A 29 -12.61 5.91 14.43
C GLU A 29 -12.76 5.41 15.87
N SER A 30 -12.28 4.19 16.13
CA SER A 30 -12.30 3.59 17.47
C SER A 30 -11.01 3.84 18.25
N SER A 31 -9.95 4.31 17.59
CA SER A 31 -8.59 4.39 18.12
C SER A 31 -8.05 3.05 18.66
N LEU A 32 -8.47 1.93 18.06
CA LEU A 32 -8.11 0.58 18.47
C LEU A 32 -7.69 -0.29 17.26
N PRO A 33 -6.90 -1.36 17.50
CA PRO A 33 -6.72 -2.43 16.53
C PRO A 33 -8.08 -3.06 16.16
N ALA A 34 -8.41 -3.05 14.87
CA ALA A 34 -9.54 -3.78 14.32
C ALA A 34 -9.19 -5.26 14.12
N ASP A 35 -7.95 -5.54 13.72
CA ASP A 35 -7.43 -6.90 13.56
C ASP A 35 -5.90 -6.91 13.69
N VAL A 36 -5.33 -8.07 14.02
CA VAL A 36 -3.90 -8.26 14.28
C VAL A 36 -3.44 -9.63 13.77
N ALA A 37 -2.34 -9.63 13.01
CA ALA A 37 -1.65 -10.84 12.58
C ALA A 37 -0.21 -10.85 13.09
N GLU A 38 0.15 -11.87 13.87
CA GLU A 38 1.51 -12.13 14.31
C GLU A 38 2.25 -13.02 13.30
N THR A 39 3.49 -12.68 12.98
CA THR A 39 4.36 -13.53 12.17
C THR A 39 5.81 -13.53 12.68
N ILE A 40 6.59 -14.53 12.27
CA ILE A 40 8.05 -14.47 12.44
C ILE A 40 8.67 -13.39 11.52
N GLY A 41 9.83 -12.86 11.88
CA GLY A 41 10.51 -11.77 11.18
C GLY A 41 10.88 -12.05 9.72
N LEU A 42 10.91 -13.32 9.31
CA LEU A 42 11.15 -13.75 7.93
C LEU A 42 9.93 -13.60 7.02
N ARG A 43 8.72 -13.46 7.56
CA ARG A 43 7.52 -13.32 6.73
C ARG A 43 7.50 -11.93 6.08
N HIS A 44 7.20 -11.91 4.78
CA HIS A 44 7.03 -10.67 4.03
C HIS A 44 5.67 -10.04 4.34
N ASP A 45 5.60 -8.71 4.28
CA ASP A 45 4.43 -7.97 4.75
C ASP A 45 3.23 -8.10 3.78
N GLY A 46 3.49 -8.14 2.46
CA GLY A 46 2.45 -8.20 1.42
C GLY A 46 1.39 -9.30 1.62
N PRO A 47 1.77 -10.59 1.76
CA PRO A 47 0.81 -11.66 2.03
C PRO A 47 0.03 -11.51 3.33
N VAL A 48 0.64 -10.93 4.38
CA VAL A 48 -0.02 -10.72 5.67
C VAL A 48 -1.07 -9.62 5.57
N GLY A 49 -0.79 -8.57 4.79
CA GLY A 49 -1.76 -7.50 4.53
C GLY A 49 -3.06 -7.98 3.89
N GLU A 50 -3.07 -9.14 3.22
CA GLU A 50 -4.30 -9.73 2.66
C GLU A 50 -5.24 -10.26 3.75
N GLN A 51 -4.68 -10.78 4.86
CA GLN A 51 -5.43 -11.31 5.98
C GLN A 51 -6.15 -10.19 6.75
N LEU A 52 -5.57 -8.99 6.72
CA LEU A 52 -6.05 -7.81 7.43
C LEU A 52 -7.01 -6.94 6.59
N THR A 53 -7.55 -7.48 5.49
CA THR A 53 -8.46 -6.73 4.60
C THR A 53 -9.90 -6.74 5.11
N ASN A 54 -10.60 -5.65 4.85
CA ASN A 54 -12.00 -5.48 5.23
C ASN A 54 -12.72 -4.64 4.15
N ALA A 55 -13.61 -5.27 3.39
CA ALA A 55 -14.27 -4.67 2.22
C ALA A 55 -15.17 -3.48 2.58
N GLN A 56 -15.63 -3.40 3.83
CA GLN A 56 -16.45 -2.32 4.34
C GLN A 56 -15.61 -1.05 4.66
N GLN A 57 -14.29 -1.19 4.76
CA GLN A 57 -13.36 -0.11 5.10
C GLN A 57 -12.51 0.32 3.89
N VAL A 58 -11.89 1.50 4.01
CA VAL A 58 -10.85 1.93 3.06
C VAL A 58 -9.51 1.44 3.59
N LEU A 59 -8.89 0.52 2.87
CA LEU A 59 -7.60 -0.02 3.23
C LEU A 59 -6.50 1.00 2.91
N VAL A 60 -5.79 1.48 3.93
CA VAL A 60 -4.67 2.43 3.77
C VAL A 60 -3.37 1.72 4.15
N GLU A 61 -2.46 1.56 3.19
CA GLU A 61 -1.23 0.78 3.40
C GLU A 61 0.03 1.53 2.92
N ASP A 62 1.15 1.26 3.60
CA ASP A 62 2.48 1.72 3.18
C ASP A 62 3.09 0.82 2.08
N ARG A 63 4.18 1.28 1.46
CA ARG A 63 4.84 0.64 0.31
C ARG A 63 5.37 -0.77 0.55
N ALA A 64 5.55 -1.18 1.82
CA ALA A 64 5.95 -2.54 2.17
C ALA A 64 4.88 -3.58 1.79
N TYR A 65 3.61 -3.20 1.79
CA TYR A 65 2.48 -4.04 1.42
C TYR A 65 2.19 -4.02 -0.08
N PHE A 66 2.76 -3.08 -0.83
CA PHE A 66 2.50 -2.92 -2.26
C PHE A 66 3.09 -4.07 -3.11
N LYS A 67 2.23 -4.67 -3.95
CA LYS A 67 2.57 -5.55 -5.07
C LYS A 67 1.64 -5.23 -6.26
N ILE A 68 2.14 -5.39 -7.49
CA ILE A 68 1.45 -4.94 -8.71
C ILE A 68 0.10 -5.66 -8.92
N GLU A 69 -0.02 -6.91 -8.48
CA GLU A 69 -1.25 -7.70 -8.67
C GLU A 69 -2.35 -7.39 -7.66
N ARG A 70 -1.99 -6.86 -6.47
CA ARG A 70 -2.98 -6.62 -5.39
C ARG A 70 -4.06 -5.61 -5.80
N PRO A 71 -3.73 -4.46 -6.42
CA PRO A 71 -4.73 -3.51 -6.89
C PRO A 71 -5.80 -4.13 -7.81
N ASP A 72 -5.42 -5.00 -8.75
CA ASP A 72 -6.37 -5.65 -9.65
C ASP A 72 -7.37 -6.51 -8.89
N ARG A 73 -6.87 -7.33 -7.95
CA ARG A 73 -7.69 -8.19 -7.10
C ARG A 73 -8.59 -7.39 -6.17
N PHE A 74 -8.10 -6.29 -5.60
CA PHE A 74 -8.93 -5.40 -4.77
C PHE A 74 -10.06 -4.75 -5.55
N VAL A 75 -9.84 -4.41 -6.82
CA VAL A 75 -10.93 -3.96 -7.69
C VAL A 75 -11.97 -5.06 -7.91
N GLU A 76 -11.58 -6.32 -8.07
CA GLU A 76 -12.50 -7.47 -8.25
C GLU A 76 -13.32 -7.75 -7.01
N GLN A 77 -12.67 -7.65 -5.85
CA GLN A 77 -13.29 -7.91 -4.56
C GLN A 77 -14.07 -6.71 -4.02
N HIS A 78 -14.20 -5.64 -4.80
CA HIS A 78 -14.81 -4.36 -4.38
C HIS A 78 -14.17 -3.75 -3.12
N GLN A 79 -12.92 -4.11 -2.81
CA GLN A 79 -12.15 -3.54 -1.71
C GLN A 79 -11.69 -2.13 -2.08
N ARG A 80 -12.04 -1.13 -1.27
CA ARG A 80 -11.52 0.24 -1.43
C ARG A 80 -10.11 0.31 -0.85
N PHE A 81 -9.18 0.96 -1.56
CA PHE A 81 -7.80 1.05 -1.08
C PHE A 81 -7.11 2.37 -1.45
N VAL A 82 -6.08 2.70 -0.67
CA VAL A 82 -5.12 3.79 -0.86
C VAL A 82 -3.76 3.23 -0.44
N ILE A 83 -2.93 2.86 -1.40
CA ILE A 83 -1.67 2.16 -1.12
C ILE A 83 -0.51 2.99 -1.64
N ARG A 84 0.46 3.29 -0.78
CA ARG A 84 1.70 3.93 -1.20
C ARG A 84 2.50 2.98 -2.09
N MET A 85 2.95 3.46 -3.23
CA MET A 85 3.74 2.66 -4.17
C MET A 85 5.23 2.68 -3.81
N LYS A 86 5.97 1.69 -4.33
CA LYS A 86 7.43 1.74 -4.34
C LYS A 86 7.91 2.73 -5.40
N ASP A 87 8.96 3.48 -5.09
CA ASP A 87 9.44 4.56 -5.96
C ASP A 87 9.92 4.05 -7.33
N ASN A 88 10.45 2.83 -7.37
CA ASN A 88 10.92 2.15 -8.57
C ASN A 88 9.82 1.45 -9.38
N THR A 89 8.55 1.55 -8.99
CA THR A 89 7.47 0.92 -9.77
C THR A 89 7.23 1.73 -11.05
N GLU A 90 7.43 1.07 -12.18
CA GLU A 90 7.16 1.64 -13.50
C GLU A 90 5.66 1.89 -13.72
N LEU A 91 5.35 2.80 -14.64
CA LEU A 91 4.00 3.16 -15.02
C LEU A 91 3.84 3.00 -16.52
N HIS A 92 2.82 2.24 -16.92
CA HIS A 92 2.53 1.99 -18.32
C HIS A 92 1.23 2.69 -18.73
N GLN A 93 1.20 3.22 -19.97
CA GLN A 93 0.05 3.91 -20.57
C GLN A 93 -0.59 4.97 -19.64
N LYS A 94 0.22 5.87 -19.09
CA LYS A 94 -0.28 6.96 -18.22
C LYS A 94 -1.23 7.89 -19.00
N LYS A 95 -2.39 8.17 -18.42
CA LYS A 95 -3.38 9.13 -18.92
C LYS A 95 -3.77 10.09 -17.80
N SER A 96 -3.43 11.36 -17.95
CA SER A 96 -3.76 12.39 -16.96
C SER A 96 -5.28 12.53 -16.80
N LEU A 97 -5.73 12.79 -15.57
CA LEU A 97 -7.11 13.14 -15.29
C LEU A 97 -7.26 14.66 -15.31
N ASN A 98 -8.41 15.13 -15.81
CA ASN A 98 -8.77 16.54 -15.73
C ASN A 98 -9.05 16.89 -14.28
N ARG A 99 -8.36 17.91 -13.77
CA ARG A 99 -8.46 18.35 -12.40
C ARG A 99 -8.69 19.86 -12.37
N LEU A 100 -9.55 20.32 -11.46
CA LEU A 100 -9.61 21.73 -11.08
C LEU A 100 -8.33 22.08 -10.31
N PRO A 101 -7.45 22.93 -10.87
CA PRO A 101 -6.24 23.35 -10.17
C PRO A 101 -6.64 24.10 -8.91
N SER A 102 -6.00 23.77 -7.78
CA SER A 102 -6.08 24.56 -6.56
C SER A 102 -4.69 25.01 -6.18
N ALA A 103 -4.50 26.31 -5.95
CA ALA A 103 -3.21 26.89 -5.59
C ALA A 103 -2.66 26.33 -4.26
N SER A 104 -3.52 25.85 -3.37
CA SER A 104 -3.14 25.28 -2.06
C SER A 104 -2.85 23.77 -2.10
N SER A 105 -2.95 23.14 -3.27
CA SER A 105 -2.83 21.70 -3.39
C SER A 105 -1.38 21.23 -3.44
N SER A 106 -1.03 20.26 -2.58
CA SER A 106 0.24 19.52 -2.67
C SER A 106 0.30 18.45 -3.79
N VAL A 107 -0.84 18.13 -4.42
CA VAL A 107 -0.92 17.16 -5.54
C VAL A 107 -0.22 17.69 -6.78
N GLN A 108 0.80 16.96 -7.23
CA GLN A 108 1.63 17.21 -8.40
C GLN A 108 1.08 16.53 -9.66
N ALA A 109 0.46 15.36 -9.52
CA ALA A 109 -0.15 14.64 -10.64
C ALA A 109 -1.32 13.79 -10.19
N ASP A 110 -2.32 13.69 -11.07
CA ASP A 110 -3.47 12.79 -10.92
C ASP A 110 -3.75 12.16 -12.28
N CYS A 111 -3.67 10.84 -12.36
CA CYS A 111 -3.75 10.13 -13.62
C CYS A 111 -4.28 8.72 -13.42
N THR A 112 -4.68 8.08 -14.51
CA THR A 112 -4.84 6.62 -14.57
C THR A 112 -3.67 5.99 -15.29
N CYS A 113 -3.26 4.80 -14.88
CA CYS A 113 -2.18 4.04 -15.52
C CYS A 113 -2.30 2.55 -15.20
N GLN A 114 -1.62 1.73 -15.99
CA GLN A 114 -1.27 0.37 -15.58
C GLN A 114 0.02 0.44 -14.74
N LEU A 115 0.11 -0.39 -13.71
CA LEU A 115 1.25 -0.42 -12.78
C LEU A 115 2.22 -1.50 -13.23
N GLY A 116 3.51 -1.20 -13.30
CA GLY A 116 4.55 -2.15 -13.73
C GLY A 116 5.08 -1.87 -15.14
N THR A 117 5.78 -2.85 -15.68
CA THR A 117 6.46 -2.79 -16.97
C THR A 117 5.53 -3.28 -18.09
N LYS A 118 5.96 -3.18 -19.34
CA LYS A 118 5.19 -3.72 -20.48
C LYS A 118 5.01 -5.25 -20.39
N GLN A 119 5.99 -5.96 -19.85
CA GLN A 119 6.01 -7.42 -19.74
C GLN A 119 5.26 -7.92 -18.50
N TYR A 120 5.25 -7.14 -17.42
CA TYR A 120 4.58 -7.47 -16.19
C TYR A 120 3.91 -6.21 -15.62
N SER A 121 2.61 -6.09 -15.88
CA SER A 121 1.79 -4.99 -15.41
C SER A 121 0.45 -5.45 -14.89
N SER A 122 -0.20 -4.57 -14.14
CA SER A 122 -1.61 -4.71 -13.80
C SER A 122 -2.45 -4.76 -15.07
N THR A 123 -3.42 -5.67 -15.11
CA THR A 123 -4.39 -5.82 -16.19
C THR A 123 -5.32 -4.60 -16.22
N LYS A 124 -5.75 -4.11 -15.05
CA LYS A 124 -6.63 -2.95 -14.93
C LYS A 124 -5.84 -1.66 -14.83
N ARG A 125 -6.53 -0.57 -15.17
CA ARG A 125 -6.05 0.78 -14.95
C ARG A 125 -6.42 1.22 -13.54
N HIS A 126 -5.44 1.76 -12.83
CA HIS A 126 -5.60 2.28 -11.48
C HIS A 126 -5.37 3.78 -11.48
N ARG A 127 -6.00 4.50 -10.54
CA ARG A 127 -5.72 5.91 -10.32
C ARG A 127 -4.41 6.01 -9.53
N LEU A 128 -3.50 6.82 -10.03
CA LEU A 128 -2.26 7.22 -9.38
C LEU A 128 -2.36 8.70 -9.04
N VAL A 129 -2.13 9.00 -7.78
CA VAL A 129 -1.98 10.37 -7.27
C VAL A 129 -0.55 10.54 -6.79
N ILE A 130 0.10 11.61 -7.24
CA ILE A 130 1.42 12.02 -6.77
C ILE A 130 1.25 13.35 -6.03
N PHE A 131 1.69 13.42 -4.79
CA PHE A 131 1.68 14.65 -4.01
C PHE A 131 3.00 14.85 -3.28
N ARG A 132 3.32 16.10 -2.95
CA ARG A 132 4.52 16.46 -2.23
C ARG A 132 4.27 16.45 -0.73
N ASP A 133 5.11 15.76 0.03
CA ASP A 133 5.03 15.77 1.49
C ASP A 133 5.59 17.06 2.09
N ALA A 134 5.44 17.24 3.41
CA ALA A 134 5.95 18.41 4.13
C ALA A 134 7.49 18.58 4.06
N LYS A 135 8.22 17.54 3.62
CA LYS A 135 9.67 17.55 3.43
C LYS A 135 10.07 17.75 1.96
N GLY A 136 9.12 18.07 1.09
CA GLY A 136 9.38 18.29 -0.33
C GLY A 136 9.53 17.02 -1.16
N ARG A 137 9.24 15.84 -0.62
CA ARG A 137 9.39 14.55 -1.31
C ARG A 137 8.11 14.15 -2.00
N ASP A 138 8.22 13.61 -3.21
CA ASP A 138 7.08 13.09 -3.94
C ASP A 138 6.65 11.74 -3.37
N ILE A 139 5.39 11.64 -2.96
CA ILE A 139 4.74 10.41 -2.54
C ILE A 139 3.79 9.97 -3.65
N ARG A 140 3.96 8.73 -4.09
CA ARG A 140 3.15 8.07 -5.12
C ARG A 140 2.15 7.13 -4.44
N VAL A 141 0.87 7.31 -4.71
CA VAL A 141 -0.21 6.49 -4.13
C VAL A 141 -1.10 5.97 -5.23
N VAL A 142 -1.37 4.67 -5.21
CA VAL A 142 -2.37 4.03 -6.04
C VAL A 142 -3.69 3.88 -5.29
N THR A 143 -4.80 4.11 -5.97
CA THR A 143 -6.14 3.99 -5.39
C THR A 143 -7.18 3.62 -6.45
N ASN A 144 -8.26 2.96 -6.04
CA ASN A 144 -9.49 2.82 -6.81
C ASN A 144 -10.58 3.82 -6.39
N ARG A 145 -10.25 4.77 -5.50
CA ARG A 145 -11.14 5.87 -5.15
C ARG A 145 -11.03 6.97 -6.19
N PHE A 146 -12.05 7.08 -7.02
CA PHE A 146 -12.34 8.30 -7.76
C PHE A 146 -13.16 9.18 -6.81
N LEU A 147 -12.69 10.40 -6.54
CA LEU A 147 -13.53 11.34 -5.82
C LEU A 147 -14.73 11.60 -6.74
N SER A 148 -15.92 11.20 -6.33
CA SER A 148 -17.15 11.77 -6.87
C SER A 148 -17.07 13.27 -6.56
N LEU A 149 -17.03 14.09 -7.60
CA LEU A 149 -17.36 15.50 -7.48
C LEU A 149 -18.80 15.52 -6.95
N ILE A 150 -18.94 15.76 -5.66
CA ILE A 150 -20.19 16.27 -5.08
C ILE A 150 -20.09 17.78 -5.18
#